data_AF-A0A524F0Y0-F1
#
_entry.id   AF-A0A524F0Y0-F1
#
_cell.length_a   1.000
_cell.length_b   1.000
_cell.length_c   1.000
_cell.angle_alpha   90.00
_cell.angle_beta   90.00
_cell.angle_gamma   90.00
#
_symmetry.space_group_name_H-M   'P 1'
#
loop_
_entity.id
_entity.type
_entity.pdbx_description
1 polymer ?
#
loop_
_entity_poly.entity_id
_entity_poly.type
_entity_poly.pdbx_seq_one_letter_code
_entity_poly.pdbx_strand_id
1 'polypeptide(L)' 'MATTIQIKKSTLKKLKKLKKEKQVASYDEVIELLIKNELQLPDSLLGFMKGKTTPFIRDETDQDHNW' A
#
# COMPACT_ATOMS: atom_id res chain seq x y z
N MET A 1 8.96 0.84 -10.80
CA MET A 1 8.59 1.76 -11.90
C MET A 1 8.24 3.09 -11.26
N ALA A 2 8.79 4.22 -11.72
CA ALA A 2 8.60 5.50 -11.06
C ALA A 2 7.43 6.27 -11.68
N THR A 3 6.49 6.73 -10.85
CA THR A 3 5.35 7.55 -11.27
C THR A 3 5.56 8.98 -10.79
N THR A 4 5.31 9.95 -11.67
CA THR A 4 5.41 11.36 -11.29
C THR A 4 4.07 11.86 -10.78
N ILE A 5 4.07 12.45 -9.59
CA ILE A 5 2.92 13.13 -9.01
C ILE A 5 3.21 14.63 -8.88
N GLN A 6 2.27 15.46 -9.33
CA GLN A 6 2.36 16.90 -9.18
C GLN A 6 1.78 17.31 -7.83
N ILE A 7 2.55 18.08 -7.06
CA ILE A 7 2.14 18.57 -5.73
C ILE A 7 2.41 20.07 -5.58
N LYS A 8 1.67 20.71 -4.69
CA LYS A 8 1.89 22.13 -4.35
C LYS A 8 3.25 22.31 -3.66
N LYS A 9 3.89 23.47 -3.88
CA LYS A 9 5.15 23.84 -3.20
C LYS A 9 5.06 23.80 -1.67
N SER A 10 3.89 24.13 -1.11
CA SER A 10 3.62 24.05 0.32
C SER A 10 3.69 22.61 0.85
N THR A 11 3.13 21.66 0.11
CA THR A 11 3.18 20.22 0.43
C THR A 11 4.62 19.69 0.37
N LEU A 12 5.40 20.08 -0.65
CA LEU A 12 6.81 19.68 -0.77
C LEU A 12 7.64 20.16 0.43
N LYS A 13 7.40 21.37 0.95
CA LYS A 13 8.07 21.86 2.17
C LYS A 13 7.75 20.98 3.39
N LYS A 14 6.50 20.55 3.55
CA LYS A 14 6.08 19.66 4.63
C LYS A 14 6.75 18.28 4.50
N LEU A 15 6.76 17.71 3.29
CA LEU A 15 7.44 16.43 3.02
C LEU A 15 8.94 16.50 3.30
N LYS A 16 9.61 17.61 2.96
CA LYS A 16 11.04 17.81 3.27
C LYS A 16 11.31 17.89 4.78
N LYS A 17 10.40 18.50 5.55
CA LYS A 17 10.50 18.53 7.02
C LYS A 17 10.32 17.12 7.60
N LEU A 18 9.28 16.40 7.17
CA LEU A 18 9.02 15.01 7.58
C LEU A 18 10.18 14.08 7.22
N LYS A 19 10.77 14.24 6.03
CA LYS A 19 11.95 13.47 5.62
C LYS A 19 13.11 13.61 6.61
N LYS A 20 13.36 14.83 7.09
CA LYS A 20 14.41 15.11 8.09
C LYS A 20 14.08 14.52 9.46
N GLU A 21 12.84 14.69 9.92
CA GLU A 21 12.40 14.20 11.24
C GLU A 21 12.39 12.68 11.31
N LYS A 22 11.99 12.01 10.23
CA LYS A 22 11.92 10.54 10.14
C LYS A 22 13.22 9.89 9.67
N GLN A 23 14.22 10.68 9.28
CA GLN A 23 15.53 10.20 8.78
C GLN A 23 15.42 9.18 7.63
N VAL A 24 14.45 9.36 6.76
CA VAL A 24 14.20 8.46 5.62
C VAL A 24 14.94 8.91 4.35
N ALA A 25 15.25 7.96 3.48
CA ALA A 25 16.11 8.16 2.32
C ALA A 25 15.38 8.84 1.17
N SER A 26 14.08 8.58 0.99
CA SER A 26 13.30 9.07 -0.15
C SER A 26 12.00 9.79 0.26
N TYR A 27 11.40 10.54 -0.66
CA TYR A 27 10.05 11.08 -0.45
C TYR A 27 8.98 10.00 -0.53
N ASP A 28 9.26 8.91 -1.25
CA ASP A 28 8.37 7.77 -1.40
C ASP A 28 8.19 7.06 -0.04
N GLU A 29 9.29 6.84 0.68
CA GLU A 29 9.27 6.29 2.04
C GLU A 29 8.49 7.18 3.02
N VAL A 30 8.58 8.52 2.88
CA VAL A 30 7.75 9.44 3.68
C VAL A 30 6.28 9.21 3.40
N ILE A 31 5.91 9.10 2.12
CA ILE A 31 4.52 8.90 1.68
C ILE A 31 4.01 7.55 2.17
N GLU A 32 4.78 6.48 2.03
CA GLU A 32 4.42 5.15 2.53
C GLU A 32 4.21 5.14 4.05
N LEU A 33 5.08 5.78 4.82
CA LEU A 33 4.91 5.87 6.28
C LEU A 33 3.63 6.63 6.66
N LEU A 34 3.32 7.71 5.95
CA LEU A 34 2.07 8.46 6.16
C LEU A 34 0.85 7.60 5.84
N ILE A 35 0.89 6.87 4.72
CA ILE A 35 -0.20 5.97 4.30
C ILE A 35 -0.37 4.83 5.31
N LYS A 36 0.73 4.21 5.78
CA LYS A 36 0.70 3.14 6.78
C LYS A 36 0.10 3.61 8.10
N ASN A 37 0.49 4.79 8.58
CA ASN A 37 -0.04 5.38 9.81
C ASN A 37 -1.54 5.65 9.70
N GLU A 38 -2.01 6.19 8.58
CA GLU A 38 -3.42 6.54 8.39
C GLU A 38 -4.30 5.30 8.20
N LEU A 39 -3.82 4.31 7.44
CA LEU A 39 -4.56 3.08 7.16
C LEU A 39 -4.43 2.02 8.26
N GLN A 40 -3.70 2.32 9.35
CA GLN A 40 -3.34 1.35 10.40
C GLN A 40 -2.84 0.02 9.82
N LEU A 41 -2.11 0.09 8.69
CA LEU A 41 -1.67 -1.11 8.01
C LEU A 41 -0.65 -1.80 8.90
N PRO A 42 -0.86 -3.08 9.27
CA PRO A 42 0.13 -3.81 10.00
C PRO A 42 1.41 -3.89 9.15
N ASP A 43 2.58 -3.87 9.81
CA ASP A 43 3.89 -4.03 9.16
C ASP A 43 3.97 -5.33 8.32
N SER A 44 3.04 -6.25 8.55
CA SER A 44 2.86 -7.50 7.82
C SER A 44 1.38 -7.79 7.56
N LEU A 45 0.99 -7.86 6.28
CA LEU A 45 -0.31 -8.39 5.84
C LEU A 45 -0.43 -9.92 6.00
N LEU A 46 0.70 -10.61 6.24
CA LEU A 46 0.79 -12.08 6.39
C LEU A 46 0.09 -12.64 7.64
N GLY A 47 -0.41 -11.78 8.53
CA GLY A 47 -1.23 -12.17 9.69
C GLY A 47 -2.68 -11.70 9.62
N PHE A 48 -2.95 -10.57 8.96
CA PHE A 48 -4.29 -9.96 8.96
C PHE A 48 -5.35 -10.77 8.20
N MET A 49 -4.93 -11.50 7.15
CA MET A 49 -5.82 -12.36 6.38
C MET A 49 -5.93 -13.80 6.93
N LYS A 50 -5.18 -14.16 7.97
CA LYS A 50 -5.12 -15.55 8.49
C LYS A 50 -6.44 -16.07 9.08
N GLY A 51 -7.48 -15.22 9.16
CA GLY A 51 -8.85 -15.61 9.53
C GLY A 51 -9.95 -15.05 8.63
N LYS A 52 -9.59 -14.42 7.49
CA LYS A 52 -10.56 -13.81 6.55
C LYS A 52 -10.56 -14.47 5.17
N THR A 53 -9.91 -15.62 5.02
CA THR A 53 -10.08 -16.43 3.81
C THR A 53 -11.42 -17.15 3.91
N THR A 54 -12.43 -16.63 3.22
CA THR A 54 -13.58 -17.46 2.83
C THR A 54 -13.03 -18.66 2.07
N PRO A 55 -13.48 -19.89 2.38
CA PRO A 55 -13.08 -21.04 1.58
C PRO A 55 -13.39 -20.76 0.11
N PHE A 56 -12.44 -21.09 -0.76
CA PHE A 56 -12.65 -20.99 -2.20
C PHE A 56 -13.84 -21.90 -2.56
N ILE A 57 -14.97 -21.29 -2.93
CA ILE A 57 -16.13 -22.00 -3.47
C ILE A 57 -15.90 -22.06 -4.97
N ARG A 58 -15.70 -23.26 -5.49
CA ARG A 58 -15.56 -23.50 -6.92
C ARG A 58 -16.95 -23.32 -7.53
N ASP A 59 -17.14 -22.28 -8.34
CA ASP A 59 -18.37 -22.11 -9.10
C ASP A 59 -18.45 -23.25 -10.13
N GLU A 60 -19.55 -24.00 -10.13
CA GLU A 60 -19.76 -25.18 -11.00
C GLU A 60 -19.90 -24.81 -12.50
N THR A 61 -19.77 -23.53 -12.85
CA THR A 61 -19.83 -23.00 -14.22
C THR A 61 -18.52 -23.05 -15.00
N ASP A 62 -17.45 -23.60 -14.44
CA ASP A 62 -16.27 -24.02 -15.22
C ASP A 62 -16.63 -25.28 -16.03
N GLN A 63 -17.64 -25.15 -16.91
CA GLN A 63 -17.99 -26.17 -17.87
C GLN A 63 -16.83 -26.30 -18.84
N ASP A 64 -16.27 -27.51 -18.86
CA ASP A 64 -15.25 -27.99 -19.75
C ASP A 64 -15.37 -27.38 -21.16
N HIS A 65 -14.40 -26.54 -21.52
CA HIS A 65 -14.11 -26.28 -22.91
C HIS A 65 -13.59 -27.59 -23.51
N ASN A 66 -14.53 -28.41 -23.99
CA ASN A 66 -14.25 -29.60 -24.76
C ASN A 66 -13.54 -29.18 -26.06
N TRP A 67 -12.32 -29.69 -26.23
CA TRP A 67 -11.42 -29.45 -27.35
C TRP A 67 -11.89 -30.13 -28.64
#